data_AF-D7FS55-F1
#
_entry.id   AF-D7FS55-F1
#
_cell.length_a   1.000
_cell.length_b   1.000
_cell.length_c   1.000
_cell.angle_alpha   90.00
_cell.angle_beta   90.00
_cell.angle_gamma   90.00
#
_symmetry.space_group_name_H-M   'P 1'
#
loop_
_entity.id
_entity.type
_entity.pdbx_description
1 polymer ?
#
loop_
_entity_poly.entity_id
_entity_poly.type
_entity_poly.pdbx_seq_one_letter_code
_entity_poly.pdbx_strand_id
1 'polypeptide(L)'
;MSFLQGIIPEKPVQRAVSVTALAIAGCGGLYFAAESGALVSWSLPYVKPWQVLTLTSWAINTAAVSAGGRLDGPEPEDPKDAKLPLVRYFMPAGWAFSIWGPIFLGEAALAVYQTLPLEGVSAAAGWLSKLSPWLSSAFLVQSCWCLSFREWARDSGLLWFPAALLGGTAACLGGAHHVVRGALAAGEMSNLQYGLVHLPVSLHFGWVSCATLVNFNNYISLLPFSDKGKLNFSLASIASAVGLAVAVTGTTGDPVYAGVVAWALSAVASEKGWAKMKGRERGEN
;
A
#
# COMPACT_ATOMS: atom_id res chain seq x y z
N MET A 1 -2.34 -0.18 -28.13
CA MET A 1 -1.64 0.80 -27.26
C MET A 1 -1.77 2.27 -27.73
N SER A 2 -2.35 2.59 -28.91
CA SER A 2 -2.46 3.98 -29.41
C SER A 2 -3.65 4.79 -28.87
N PHE A 3 -4.71 4.16 -28.36
CA PHE A 3 -5.91 4.89 -27.90
C PHE A 3 -5.73 5.62 -26.56
N LEU A 4 -4.79 5.18 -25.71
CA LEU A 4 -4.54 5.80 -24.40
C LEU A 4 -3.59 7.00 -24.45
N GLN A 5 -2.82 7.18 -25.53
CA GLN A 5 -1.86 8.27 -25.66
C GLN A 5 -2.51 9.66 -25.70
N GLY A 6 -3.78 9.77 -26.11
CA GLY A 6 -4.54 11.03 -26.10
C GLY A 6 -5.22 11.36 -24.78
N ILE A 7 -5.25 10.43 -23.81
CA ILE A 7 -5.99 10.59 -22.54
C ILE A 7 -5.05 10.97 -21.39
N ILE A 8 -3.78 10.57 -21.45
CA ILE A 8 -2.80 10.84 -20.40
C ILE A 8 -2.16 12.22 -20.67
N PRO A 9 -2.31 13.21 -19.77
CA PRO A 9 -1.74 14.54 -19.98
C PRO A 9 -0.24 14.47 -20.26
N GLU A 10 0.31 15.31 -21.15
CA GLU A 10 1.77 15.31 -21.38
C GLU A 10 2.54 15.90 -20.21
N LYS A 11 2.01 16.96 -19.60
CA LYS A 11 2.68 17.66 -18.50
C LYS A 11 2.60 16.85 -17.20
N PRO A 12 3.74 16.62 -16.51
CA PRO A 12 3.79 15.86 -15.26
C PRO A 12 2.85 16.37 -14.16
N VAL A 13 2.76 17.68 -13.99
CA VAL A 13 1.86 18.29 -13.00
C VAL A 13 0.39 18.01 -13.34
N GLN A 14 0.02 18.05 -14.62
CA GLN A 14 -1.34 17.72 -15.04
C GLN A 14 -1.64 16.23 -14.80
N ARG A 15 -0.68 15.32 -15.06
CA ARG A 15 -0.81 13.91 -14.70
C ARG A 15 -1.07 13.73 -13.20
N ALA A 16 -0.28 14.41 -12.35
CA ALA A 16 -0.45 14.36 -10.90
C ALA A 16 -1.83 14.89 -10.47
N VAL A 17 -2.31 15.99 -11.07
CA VAL A 17 -3.66 16.52 -10.82
C VAL A 17 -4.73 15.51 -11.25
N SER A 18 -4.61 14.87 -12.41
CA SER A 18 -5.55 13.84 -12.86
C SER A 18 -5.57 12.64 -11.91
N VAL A 19 -4.42 12.14 -11.49
CA VAL A 19 -4.32 11.04 -10.51
C VAL A 19 -4.93 11.45 -9.17
N THR A 20 -4.68 12.69 -8.72
CA THR A 20 -5.26 13.24 -7.49
C THR A 20 -6.78 13.34 -7.59
N ALA A 21 -7.32 13.82 -8.71
CA ALA A 21 -8.75 13.90 -8.95
C ALA A 21 -9.40 12.51 -8.93
N LEU A 22 -8.76 11.50 -9.55
CA LEU A 22 -9.21 10.11 -9.51
C LEU A 22 -9.21 9.56 -8.07
N ALA A 23 -8.14 9.79 -7.31
CA ALA A 23 -8.03 9.33 -5.93
C ALA A 23 -9.09 9.99 -5.03
N ILE A 24 -9.27 11.32 -5.13
CA ILE A 24 -10.24 12.07 -4.32
C ILE A 24 -11.67 11.71 -4.71
N ALA A 25 -12.00 11.70 -6.00
CA ALA A 25 -13.35 11.34 -6.46
C ALA A 25 -13.70 9.90 -6.06
N GLY A 26 -12.74 8.98 -6.17
CA GLY A 26 -12.86 7.61 -5.69
C GLY A 26 -13.12 7.57 -4.18
N CYS A 27 -12.18 8.04 -3.36
CA CYS A 27 -12.29 7.94 -1.90
C CYS A 27 -13.47 8.74 -1.32
N GLY A 28 -13.66 9.98 -1.76
CA GLY A 28 -14.75 10.84 -1.32
C GLY A 28 -16.10 10.28 -1.74
N GLY A 29 -16.24 9.85 -3.00
CA GLY A 29 -17.46 9.19 -3.48
C GLY A 29 -17.79 7.94 -2.66
N LEU A 30 -16.80 7.12 -2.32
CA LEU A 30 -16.98 5.93 -1.49
C LEU A 30 -17.36 6.27 -0.04
N TYR A 31 -16.75 7.29 0.56
CA TYR A 31 -17.11 7.76 1.90
C TYR A 31 -18.57 8.23 1.94
N PHE A 32 -18.98 9.11 1.02
CA PHE A 32 -20.37 9.57 0.94
C PHE A 32 -21.35 8.43 0.67
N ALA A 33 -21.00 7.49 -0.22
CA ALA A 33 -21.84 6.35 -0.52
C ALA A 33 -21.95 5.36 0.65
N ALA A 34 -20.92 5.27 1.50
CA ALA A 34 -20.93 4.49 2.74
C ALA A 34 -21.85 5.13 3.78
N GLU A 35 -21.65 6.42 4.07
CA GLU A 35 -22.42 7.18 5.07
C GLU A 35 -23.90 7.27 4.72
N SER A 36 -24.23 7.41 3.44
CA SER A 36 -25.63 7.46 2.96
C SER A 36 -26.32 6.09 2.90
N GLY A 37 -25.60 4.99 3.13
CA GLY A 37 -26.11 3.64 2.92
C GLY A 37 -26.32 3.25 1.45
N ALA A 38 -25.89 4.08 0.49
CA ALA A 38 -25.99 3.76 -0.94
C ALA A 38 -25.17 2.51 -1.32
N LEU A 39 -24.07 2.24 -0.60
CA LEU A 39 -23.27 1.02 -0.71
C LEU A 39 -23.89 -0.20 -0.01
N VAL A 40 -25.16 -0.14 0.40
CA VAL A 40 -25.89 -1.29 0.97
C VAL A 40 -27.32 -1.41 0.45
N SER A 41 -27.83 -0.43 -0.31
CA SER A 41 -29.26 -0.32 -0.63
C SER A 41 -29.72 -0.97 -1.94
N TRP A 42 -28.82 -1.35 -2.86
CA TRP A 42 -29.20 -2.06 -4.09
C TRP A 42 -29.00 -3.58 -3.97
N SER A 43 -29.82 -4.39 -4.64
CA SER A 43 -29.72 -5.86 -4.56
C SER A 43 -29.60 -6.49 -5.93
N LEU A 44 -28.45 -7.09 -6.19
CA LEU A 44 -28.39 -8.21 -7.13
C LEU A 44 -28.84 -9.47 -6.37
N PRO A 45 -29.45 -10.48 -7.02
CA PRO A 45 -30.10 -11.60 -6.34
C PRO A 45 -29.19 -12.40 -5.38
N TYR A 46 -27.86 -12.32 -5.58
CA TYR A 46 -26.88 -13.13 -4.85
C TYR A 46 -25.68 -12.34 -4.29
N VAL A 47 -25.56 -11.04 -4.58
CA VAL A 47 -24.39 -10.23 -4.19
C VAL A 47 -24.85 -8.86 -3.69
N LYS A 48 -24.28 -8.46 -2.56
CA LYS A 48 -24.51 -7.16 -1.93
C LYS A 48 -23.59 -6.09 -2.53
N PRO A 49 -23.98 -4.81 -2.46
CA PRO A 49 -23.22 -3.74 -3.09
C PRO A 49 -21.78 -3.61 -2.62
N TRP A 50 -21.55 -3.71 -1.30
CA TRP A 50 -20.22 -3.64 -0.69
C TRP A 50 -19.30 -4.79 -1.13
N GLN A 51 -19.87 -5.97 -1.44
CA GLN A 51 -19.10 -7.10 -1.98
C GLN A 51 -18.62 -6.78 -3.40
N VAL A 52 -19.51 -6.24 -4.25
CA VAL A 52 -19.17 -5.82 -5.62
C VAL A 52 -18.12 -4.71 -5.61
N LEU A 53 -18.29 -3.72 -4.71
CA LEU A 53 -17.35 -2.62 -4.55
C LEU A 53 -15.94 -3.13 -4.22
N THR A 54 -15.82 -3.97 -3.19
CA THR A 54 -14.53 -4.51 -2.77
C THR A 54 -13.91 -5.38 -3.86
N LEU A 55 -14.69 -6.26 -4.49
CA LEU A 55 -14.21 -7.11 -5.58
C LEU A 55 -13.73 -6.29 -6.79
N THR A 56 -14.48 -5.26 -7.17
CA THR A 56 -14.15 -4.41 -8.33
C THR A 56 -12.91 -3.58 -8.08
N SER A 57 -12.80 -2.94 -6.91
CA SER A 57 -11.61 -2.18 -6.51
C SER A 57 -10.36 -3.07 -6.40
N TRP A 58 -10.49 -4.27 -5.84
CA TRP A 58 -9.42 -5.26 -5.83
C TRP A 58 -9.00 -5.69 -7.25
N ALA A 59 -9.94 -5.92 -8.16
CA ALA A 59 -9.64 -6.28 -9.54
C ALA A 59 -8.90 -5.15 -10.29
N ILE A 60 -9.31 -3.89 -10.07
CA ILE A 60 -8.61 -2.71 -10.59
C ILE A 60 -7.18 -2.66 -10.04
N ASN A 61 -7.01 -2.84 -8.73
CA ASN A 61 -5.69 -2.85 -8.09
C ASN A 61 -4.80 -3.98 -8.61
N THR A 62 -5.35 -5.18 -8.76
CA THR A 62 -4.65 -6.33 -9.33
C THR A 62 -4.14 -6.02 -10.74
N ALA A 63 -4.97 -5.40 -11.59
CA ALA A 63 -4.56 -4.95 -12.92
C ALA A 63 -3.47 -3.88 -12.86
N ALA A 64 -3.59 -2.89 -11.96
CA ALA A 64 -2.61 -1.82 -11.80
C ALA A 64 -1.25 -2.32 -11.27
N VAL A 65 -1.26 -3.25 -10.32
CA VAL A 65 -0.07 -3.92 -9.78
C VAL A 65 0.60 -4.81 -10.83
N SER A 66 -0.18 -5.46 -11.68
CA SER A 66 0.33 -6.29 -12.77
C SER A 66 0.89 -5.47 -13.95
N ALA A 67 0.52 -4.19 -14.03
CA ALA A 67 1.05 -3.30 -15.07
C ALA A 67 2.53 -2.97 -14.81
N GLY A 68 3.39 -3.37 -15.76
CA GLY A 68 4.83 -3.08 -15.70
C GLY A 68 5.19 -1.60 -15.84
N GLY A 69 6.48 -1.30 -15.69
CA GLY A 69 7.05 0.04 -15.93
C GLY A 69 7.02 0.98 -14.72
N ARG A 70 6.82 0.46 -13.51
CA ARG A 70 7.05 1.20 -12.27
C ARG A 70 8.55 1.26 -11.91
N LEU A 71 8.89 2.16 -10.99
CA LEU A 71 10.26 2.36 -10.51
C LEU A 71 10.76 1.23 -9.57
N ASP A 72 9.86 0.42 -9.02
CA ASP A 72 10.14 -0.79 -8.22
C ASP A 72 10.22 -2.07 -9.06
N GLY A 73 10.26 -1.95 -10.39
CA GLY A 73 10.53 -3.08 -11.28
C GLY A 73 11.96 -3.64 -11.14
N PRO A 74 12.30 -4.69 -11.91
CA PRO A 74 13.64 -5.26 -11.91
C PRO A 74 14.72 -4.18 -12.09
N GLU A 75 15.76 -4.24 -11.27
CA GLU A 75 16.88 -3.32 -11.42
C GLU A 75 17.65 -3.66 -12.71
N PRO A 76 18.07 -2.64 -13.47
CA PRO A 76 18.83 -2.87 -14.70
C PRO A 76 20.24 -3.37 -14.41
N GLU A 77 20.80 -4.13 -15.35
CA GLU A 77 22.14 -4.73 -15.28
C GLU A 77 23.27 -3.69 -15.25
N ASP A 78 23.12 -2.54 -15.93
CA ASP A 78 24.02 -1.40 -15.82
C ASP A 78 23.56 -0.45 -14.69
N PRO A 79 24.39 -0.16 -13.67
CA PRO A 79 24.08 0.82 -12.63
C PRO A 79 23.73 2.21 -13.16
N LYS A 80 24.20 2.60 -14.35
CA LYS A 80 23.88 3.88 -14.99
C LYS A 80 22.41 3.98 -15.42
N ASP A 81 21.77 2.84 -15.65
CA ASP A 81 20.37 2.76 -16.04
C ASP A 81 19.43 2.72 -14.82
N ALA A 82 19.99 2.74 -13.60
CA ALA A 82 19.23 2.63 -12.36
C ALA A 82 18.11 3.69 -12.30
N LYS A 83 16.88 3.22 -12.12
CA LYS A 83 15.70 4.08 -12.16
C LYS A 83 15.58 5.02 -10.96
N LEU A 84 16.34 4.79 -9.91
CA LEU A 84 16.35 5.57 -8.68
C LEU A 84 17.81 5.67 -8.20
N PRO A 85 18.19 6.69 -7.39
CA PRO A 85 19.58 6.97 -7.03
C PRO A 85 20.32 5.75 -6.46
N LEU A 86 21.63 5.63 -6.74
CA LEU A 86 22.45 4.51 -6.27
C LEU A 86 22.81 4.59 -4.78
N VAL A 87 22.91 5.80 -4.21
CA VAL A 87 23.16 6.01 -2.78
C VAL A 87 21.86 6.34 -2.09
N ARG A 88 21.39 5.44 -1.23
CA ARG A 88 20.18 5.60 -0.43
C ARG A 88 20.46 5.13 0.98
N TYR A 89 20.47 6.07 1.93
CA TYR A 89 20.74 5.83 3.35
C TYR A 89 19.71 4.93 4.06
N PHE A 90 18.71 4.42 3.34
CA PHE A 90 17.60 3.65 3.87
C PHE A 90 17.03 2.73 2.78
N MET A 91 17.55 1.51 2.64
CA MET A 91 17.11 0.52 1.64
C MET A 91 16.95 -0.88 2.23
N PRO A 92 15.78 -1.51 2.09
CA PRO A 92 15.62 -2.90 2.45
C PRO A 92 16.31 -3.80 1.42
N ALA A 93 16.84 -4.93 1.87
CA ALA A 93 17.29 -6.00 0.98
C ALA A 93 16.16 -6.53 0.08
N GLY A 94 16.53 -7.04 -1.10
CA GLY A 94 15.58 -7.52 -2.11
C GLY A 94 14.59 -8.59 -1.63
N TRP A 95 15.02 -9.46 -0.69
CA TRP A 95 14.15 -10.50 -0.14
C TRP A 95 12.96 -9.94 0.65
N ALA A 96 13.05 -8.71 1.17
CA ALA A 96 11.97 -8.08 1.95
C ALA A 96 10.69 -7.97 1.13
N PHE A 97 10.82 -7.73 -0.17
CA PHE A 97 9.71 -7.55 -1.10
C PHE A 97 8.94 -8.85 -1.38
N SER A 98 9.45 -10.02 -0.95
CA SER A 98 8.69 -11.28 -1.01
C SER A 98 7.41 -11.25 -0.18
N ILE A 99 7.30 -10.35 0.79
CA ILE A 99 6.09 -10.12 1.59
C ILE A 99 4.87 -9.73 0.74
N TRP A 100 5.09 -9.18 -0.46
CA TRP A 100 4.01 -8.91 -1.41
C TRP A 100 3.26 -10.18 -1.84
N GLY A 101 3.93 -11.35 -1.88
CA GLY A 101 3.27 -12.62 -2.20
C GLY A 101 2.15 -12.96 -1.21
N PRO A 102 2.44 -13.09 0.09
CA PRO A 102 1.42 -13.26 1.13
C PRO A 102 0.35 -12.15 1.15
N ILE A 103 0.74 -10.89 0.95
CA ILE A 103 -0.22 -9.77 0.90
C ILE A 103 -1.21 -9.96 -0.25
N PHE A 104 -0.75 -10.14 -1.49
CA PHE A 104 -1.64 -10.29 -2.64
C PHE A 104 -2.48 -11.56 -2.59
N LEU A 105 -1.91 -12.66 -2.08
CA LEU A 105 -2.68 -13.89 -1.85
C LEU A 105 -3.81 -13.64 -0.83
N GLY A 106 -3.49 -12.95 0.27
CA GLY A 106 -4.45 -12.64 1.30
C GLY A 106 -5.53 -11.63 0.84
N GLU A 107 -5.17 -10.62 0.05
CA GLU A 107 -6.12 -9.72 -0.61
C GLU A 107 -7.08 -10.47 -1.52
N ALA A 108 -6.56 -11.39 -2.36
CA ALA A 108 -7.38 -12.22 -3.23
C ALA A 108 -8.31 -13.14 -2.43
N ALA A 109 -7.78 -13.77 -1.37
CA ALA A 109 -8.56 -14.65 -0.50
C ALA A 109 -9.70 -13.88 0.20
N LEU A 110 -9.43 -12.68 0.73
CA LEU A 110 -10.43 -11.79 1.31
C LEU A 110 -11.49 -11.40 0.27
N ALA A 111 -11.05 -10.94 -0.91
CA ALA A 111 -11.92 -10.44 -1.97
C ALA A 111 -12.88 -11.52 -2.49
N VAL A 112 -12.43 -12.78 -2.54
CA VAL A 112 -13.25 -13.94 -2.90
C VAL A 112 -14.10 -14.40 -1.72
N TYR A 113 -13.54 -14.53 -0.51
CA TYR A 113 -14.23 -15.02 0.68
C TYR A 113 -15.55 -14.27 0.91
N GLN A 114 -15.51 -12.94 0.85
CA GLN A 114 -16.68 -12.11 1.09
C GLN A 114 -17.81 -12.30 0.08
N THR A 115 -17.58 -12.92 -1.09
CA THR A 115 -18.61 -13.14 -2.13
C THR A 115 -19.20 -14.55 -2.06
N LEU A 116 -18.63 -15.43 -1.24
CA LEU A 116 -19.12 -16.80 -1.10
C LEU A 116 -20.46 -16.82 -0.32
N PRO A 117 -21.41 -17.69 -0.69
CA PRO A 117 -22.69 -17.84 -0.01
C PRO A 117 -22.55 -18.66 1.29
N LEU A 118 -21.63 -18.26 2.17
CA LEU A 118 -21.35 -18.94 3.44
C LEU A 118 -22.09 -18.26 4.59
N GLU A 119 -22.62 -19.04 5.53
CA GLU A 119 -23.28 -18.51 6.74
C GLU A 119 -22.39 -17.55 7.52
N GLY A 120 -21.09 -17.84 7.61
CA GLY A 120 -20.11 -16.96 8.26
C GLY A 120 -19.98 -15.59 7.59
N VAL A 121 -20.16 -15.49 6.27
CA VAL A 121 -20.16 -14.20 5.55
C VAL A 121 -21.44 -13.43 5.86
N SER A 122 -22.59 -14.11 5.87
CA SER A 122 -23.88 -13.50 6.23
C SER A 122 -23.87 -12.97 7.67
N ALA A 123 -23.33 -13.74 8.62
CA ALA A 123 -23.17 -13.31 10.01
C ALA A 123 -22.21 -12.12 10.16
N ALA A 124 -21.15 -12.06 9.35
CA ALA A 124 -20.18 -10.97 9.38
C ALA A 124 -20.56 -9.74 8.54
N ALA A 125 -21.69 -9.77 7.82
CA ALA A 125 -22.07 -8.72 6.89
C ALA A 125 -22.14 -7.32 7.53
N GLY A 126 -22.48 -7.23 8.82
CA GLY A 126 -22.56 -5.97 9.56
C GLY A 126 -21.23 -5.22 9.65
N TRP A 127 -20.11 -5.93 9.90
CA TRP A 127 -18.79 -5.30 9.97
C TRP A 127 -18.02 -5.39 8.64
N LEU A 128 -18.25 -6.41 7.81
CA LEU A 128 -17.65 -6.50 6.47
C LEU A 128 -18.11 -5.36 5.55
N SER A 129 -19.38 -4.95 5.65
CA SER A 129 -19.88 -3.79 4.90
C SER A 129 -19.23 -2.47 5.33
N LYS A 130 -18.87 -2.33 6.61
CA LYS A 130 -18.10 -1.17 7.13
C LYS A 130 -16.63 -1.23 6.73
N LEU A 131 -16.07 -2.43 6.59
CA LEU A 131 -14.70 -2.64 6.13
C LEU A 131 -14.53 -2.26 4.65
N SER A 132 -15.52 -2.63 3.82
CA SER A 132 -15.50 -2.46 2.37
C SER A 132 -15.04 -1.08 1.87
N PRO A 133 -15.64 0.06 2.28
CA PRO A 133 -15.24 1.37 1.76
C PRO A 133 -13.78 1.72 2.09
N TRP A 134 -13.28 1.34 3.27
CA TRP A 134 -11.88 1.55 3.65
C TRP A 134 -10.94 0.72 2.79
N LEU A 135 -11.25 -0.57 2.63
CA LEU A 135 -10.44 -1.50 1.86
C LEU A 135 -10.44 -1.14 0.37
N SER A 136 -11.59 -0.77 -0.18
CA SER A 136 -11.70 -0.29 -1.56
C SER A 136 -10.94 1.00 -1.80
N SER A 137 -10.98 1.94 -0.86
CA SER A 137 -10.18 3.16 -0.95
C SER A 137 -8.68 2.83 -0.93
N ALA A 138 -8.24 1.90 -0.08
CA ALA A 138 -6.85 1.46 -0.05
C ALA A 138 -6.40 0.89 -1.41
N PHE A 139 -7.21 0.02 -2.03
CA PHE A 139 -6.95 -0.54 -3.36
C PHE A 139 -6.90 0.53 -4.46
N LEU A 140 -7.82 1.49 -4.45
CA LEU A 140 -7.84 2.55 -5.47
C LEU A 140 -6.67 3.53 -5.32
N VAL A 141 -6.31 3.90 -4.08
CA VAL A 141 -5.15 4.75 -3.82
C VAL A 141 -3.85 4.02 -4.15
N GLN A 142 -3.75 2.72 -3.87
CA GLN A 142 -2.60 1.90 -4.27
C GLN A 142 -2.49 1.77 -5.80
N SER A 143 -3.64 1.67 -6.49
CA SER A 143 -3.68 1.74 -7.96
C SER A 143 -3.13 3.08 -8.45
N CYS A 144 -3.52 4.19 -7.83
CA CYS A 144 -2.99 5.52 -8.13
C CYS A 144 -1.47 5.62 -7.85
N TRP A 145 -0.98 4.97 -6.81
CA TRP A 145 0.47 4.81 -6.58
C TRP A 145 1.14 4.08 -7.75
N CYS A 146 0.55 2.98 -8.25
CA CYS A 146 1.10 2.24 -9.40
C CYS A 146 1.17 3.09 -10.69
N LEU A 147 0.23 4.03 -10.86
CA LEU A 147 0.21 4.97 -12.00
C LEU A 147 1.24 6.09 -11.85
N SER A 148 1.57 6.47 -10.62
CA SER A 148 2.43 7.62 -10.32
C SER A 148 3.87 7.26 -9.98
N PHE A 149 4.16 6.06 -9.48
CA PHE A 149 5.51 5.61 -9.16
C PHE A 149 6.27 5.17 -10.43
N ARG A 150 6.48 6.13 -11.33
CA ARG A 150 7.05 5.97 -12.68
C ARG A 150 8.06 7.08 -12.98
N GLU A 151 8.84 6.90 -14.05
CA GLU A 151 9.91 7.82 -14.46
C GLU A 151 9.40 9.25 -14.65
N TRP A 152 8.19 9.44 -15.19
CA TRP A 152 7.62 10.78 -15.34
C TRP A 152 7.53 11.55 -14.01
N ALA A 153 7.19 10.88 -12.91
CA ALA A 153 7.12 11.53 -11.61
C ALA A 153 8.52 11.82 -11.06
N ARG A 154 9.47 10.89 -11.29
CA ARG A 154 10.88 11.07 -10.93
C ARG A 154 11.52 12.26 -11.64
N ASP A 155 11.48 12.25 -12.96
CA ASP A 155 12.17 13.22 -13.82
C ASP A 155 11.63 14.64 -13.65
N SER A 156 10.42 14.74 -13.10
CA SER A 156 9.73 16.00 -12.82
C SER A 156 9.86 16.46 -11.37
N GLY A 157 10.64 15.75 -10.53
CA GLY A 157 10.82 16.07 -9.12
C GLY A 157 9.59 15.80 -8.24
N LEU A 158 8.64 14.99 -8.72
CA LEU A 158 7.35 14.72 -8.05
C LEU A 158 7.34 13.41 -7.26
N LEU A 159 8.48 12.80 -6.89
CA LEU A 159 8.47 11.54 -6.12
C LEU A 159 7.83 11.64 -4.72
N TRP A 160 7.66 12.85 -4.17
CA TRP A 160 6.86 13.04 -2.96
C TRP A 160 5.39 12.64 -3.17
N PHE A 161 4.87 12.73 -4.38
CA PHE A 161 3.48 12.43 -4.72
C PHE A 161 3.13 10.94 -4.59
N PRO A 162 3.85 9.99 -5.24
CA PRO A 162 3.64 8.58 -4.97
C PRO A 162 3.94 8.21 -3.51
N ALA A 163 4.91 8.85 -2.84
CA ALA A 163 5.13 8.63 -1.40
C ALA A 163 3.89 9.00 -0.56
N ALA A 164 3.25 10.13 -0.86
CA ALA A 164 2.01 10.56 -0.23
C ALA A 164 0.84 9.60 -0.53
N LEU A 165 0.76 9.05 -1.74
CA LEU A 165 -0.26 8.05 -2.10
C LEU A 165 -0.10 6.75 -1.28
N LEU A 166 1.12 6.24 -1.06
CA LEU A 166 1.32 5.12 -0.13
C LEU A 166 0.89 5.47 1.30
N GLY A 167 1.18 6.70 1.76
CA GLY A 167 0.68 7.19 3.05
C GLY A 167 -0.84 7.21 3.12
N GLY A 168 -1.51 7.60 2.02
CA GLY A 168 -2.95 7.53 1.86
C GLY A 168 -3.49 6.09 1.89
N THR A 169 -2.83 5.15 1.20
CA THR A 169 -3.15 3.72 1.28
C THR A 169 -3.00 3.22 2.72
N ALA A 170 -1.93 3.58 3.44
CA ALA A 170 -1.75 3.23 4.84
C ALA A 170 -2.86 3.81 5.73
N ALA A 171 -3.29 5.05 5.50
CA ALA A 171 -4.41 5.65 6.24
C ALA A 171 -5.73 4.90 6.00
N CYS A 172 -6.05 4.55 4.75
CA CYS A 172 -7.22 3.74 4.41
C CYS A 172 -7.16 2.36 5.06
N LEU A 173 -5.99 1.70 5.05
CA LEU A 173 -5.76 0.43 5.72
C LEU A 173 -5.83 0.53 7.24
N GLY A 174 -5.47 1.67 7.83
CA GLY A 174 -5.67 1.95 9.26
C GLY A 174 -7.16 2.01 9.62
N GLY A 175 -8.00 2.63 8.77
CA GLY A 175 -9.45 2.60 8.92
C GLY A 175 -10.03 1.19 8.78
N ALA A 176 -9.57 0.43 7.77
CA ALA A 176 -9.93 -0.98 7.60
C ALA A 176 -9.52 -1.84 8.81
N HIS A 177 -8.30 -1.64 9.31
CA HIS A 177 -7.76 -2.30 10.50
C HIS A 177 -8.61 -1.99 11.72
N HIS A 178 -8.98 -0.73 11.94
CA HIS A 178 -9.86 -0.33 13.04
C HIS A 178 -11.19 -1.11 13.04
N VAL A 179 -11.85 -1.24 11.88
CA VAL A 179 -13.10 -2.01 11.75
C VAL A 179 -12.88 -3.48 12.10
N VAL A 180 -11.82 -4.09 11.55
CA VAL A 180 -11.48 -5.51 11.80
C VAL A 180 -11.17 -5.76 13.27
N ARG A 181 -10.42 -4.87 13.93
CA ARG A 181 -10.10 -4.98 15.35
C ARG A 181 -11.34 -4.78 16.23
N GLY A 182 -12.26 -3.90 15.84
CA GLY A 182 -13.55 -3.74 16.48
C GLY A 182 -14.38 -5.03 16.46
N ALA A 183 -14.48 -5.69 15.28
CA ALA A 183 -15.19 -6.96 15.15
C ALA A 183 -14.55 -8.09 15.99
N LEU A 184 -13.23 -8.14 16.04
CA LEU A 184 -12.52 -9.11 16.90
C LEU A 184 -12.80 -8.85 18.39
N ALA A 185 -12.75 -7.60 18.84
CA ALA A 185 -13.00 -7.23 20.24
C ALA A 185 -14.46 -7.48 20.66
N ALA A 186 -15.40 -7.36 19.73
CA ALA A 186 -16.82 -7.66 19.94
C ALA A 186 -17.14 -9.18 19.96
N GLY A 187 -16.17 -10.06 19.67
CA GLY A 187 -16.40 -11.49 19.56
C GLY A 187 -17.18 -11.90 18.31
N GLU A 188 -17.25 -11.03 17.30
CA GLU A 188 -17.99 -11.23 16.04
C GLU A 188 -17.16 -11.92 14.95
N MET A 189 -15.91 -12.31 15.28
CA MET A 189 -14.94 -12.84 14.33
C MET A 189 -14.57 -14.29 14.65
N SER A 190 -14.76 -15.16 13.67
CA SER A 190 -14.28 -16.55 13.70
C SER A 190 -12.78 -16.66 13.39
N ASN A 191 -12.16 -17.80 13.72
CA ASN A 191 -10.77 -18.09 13.36
C ASN A 191 -10.51 -18.03 11.86
N LEU A 192 -11.50 -18.47 11.05
CA LEU A 192 -11.41 -18.39 9.60
C LEU A 192 -11.34 -16.93 9.13
N GLN A 193 -12.18 -16.05 9.68
CA GLN A 193 -12.18 -14.62 9.37
C GLN A 193 -10.92 -13.92 9.88
N TYR A 194 -10.36 -14.37 11.01
CA TYR A 194 -9.07 -13.90 11.46
C TYR A 194 -7.98 -14.16 10.41
N GLY A 195 -7.94 -15.38 9.85
CA GLY A 195 -7.01 -15.74 8.78
C GLY A 195 -7.28 -15.03 7.45
N LEU A 196 -8.53 -15.01 7.00
CA LEU A 196 -8.90 -14.52 5.67
C LEU A 196 -9.10 -13.01 5.57
N VAL A 197 -9.32 -12.32 6.70
CA VAL A 197 -9.63 -10.89 6.71
C VAL A 197 -8.64 -10.10 7.56
N HIS A 198 -8.41 -10.51 8.81
CA HIS A 198 -7.52 -9.74 9.69
C HIS A 198 -6.06 -9.80 9.27
N LEU A 199 -5.51 -11.00 9.08
CA LEU A 199 -4.10 -11.16 8.68
C LEU A 199 -3.74 -10.38 7.41
N PRO A 200 -4.47 -10.47 6.29
CA PRO A 200 -4.14 -9.70 5.09
C PRO A 200 -4.18 -8.19 5.31
N VAL A 201 -5.21 -7.68 5.98
CA VAL A 201 -5.35 -6.24 6.25
C VAL A 201 -4.18 -5.73 7.10
N SER A 202 -3.83 -6.45 8.18
CA SER A 202 -2.74 -6.04 9.06
C SER A 202 -1.36 -6.18 8.42
N LEU A 203 -1.14 -7.26 7.65
CA LEU A 203 0.09 -7.46 6.87
C LEU A 203 0.32 -6.30 5.89
N HIS A 204 -0.72 -5.97 5.12
CA HIS A 204 -0.67 -4.91 4.12
C HIS A 204 -0.46 -3.54 4.78
N PHE A 205 -1.15 -3.27 5.89
CA PHE A 205 -1.05 -2.01 6.62
C PHE A 205 0.37 -1.77 7.15
N GLY A 206 0.97 -2.77 7.80
CA GLY A 206 2.34 -2.68 8.31
C GLY A 206 3.36 -2.46 7.19
N TRP A 207 3.21 -3.19 6.09
CA TRP A 207 4.14 -3.12 4.97
C TRP A 207 4.08 -1.78 4.25
N VAL A 208 2.87 -1.29 3.95
CA VAL A 208 2.69 -0.01 3.25
C VAL A 208 3.11 1.17 4.12
N SER A 209 2.95 1.08 5.43
CA SER A 209 3.49 2.08 6.36
C SER A 209 5.02 2.20 6.25
N CYS A 210 5.73 1.06 6.18
CA CYS A 210 7.17 1.05 5.94
C CYS A 210 7.55 1.51 4.53
N ALA A 211 6.81 1.05 3.50
CA ALA A 211 7.04 1.42 2.11
C ALA A 211 6.86 2.93 1.88
N THR A 212 5.93 3.57 2.60
CA THR A 212 5.75 5.02 2.61
C THR A 212 7.03 5.73 3.04
N LEU A 213 7.64 5.31 4.15
CA LEU A 213 8.90 5.87 4.65
C LEU A 213 10.04 5.64 3.66
N VAL A 214 10.14 4.46 3.04
CA VAL A 214 11.11 4.19 1.98
C VAL A 214 10.93 5.15 0.79
N ASN A 215 9.69 5.37 0.36
CA ASN A 215 9.39 6.25 -0.78
C ASN A 215 9.72 7.72 -0.46
N PHE A 216 9.47 8.18 0.76
CA PHE A 216 9.91 9.49 1.21
C PHE A 216 11.43 9.61 1.25
N ASN A 217 12.15 8.59 1.74
CA ASN A 217 13.62 8.60 1.71
C ASN A 217 14.16 8.66 0.28
N ASN A 218 13.52 7.95 -0.67
CA ASN A 218 13.88 8.04 -2.09
C ASN A 218 13.72 9.48 -2.61
N TYR A 219 12.61 10.15 -2.27
CA TYR A 219 12.42 11.56 -2.63
C TYR A 219 13.47 12.47 -1.99
N ILE A 220 13.70 12.35 -0.68
CA ILE A 220 14.69 13.16 0.05
C ILE A 220 16.10 12.95 -0.49
N SER A 221 16.44 11.75 -0.99
CA SER A 221 17.75 11.48 -1.57
C SER A 221 18.06 12.33 -2.82
N LEU A 222 17.01 12.75 -3.54
CA LEU A 222 17.10 13.59 -4.74
C LEU A 222 17.16 15.10 -4.42
N LEU A 223 16.82 15.50 -3.20
CA LEU A 223 16.84 16.90 -2.82
C LEU A 223 18.28 17.38 -2.57
N PRO A 224 18.56 18.70 -2.75
CA PRO A 224 19.87 19.30 -2.53
C PRO A 224 20.18 19.50 -1.04
N PHE A 225 19.86 18.51 -0.20
CA PHE A 225 20.23 18.48 1.22
C PHE A 225 21.64 17.93 1.42
N SER A 226 22.28 18.34 2.52
CA SER A 226 23.56 17.76 2.93
C SER A 226 23.42 16.28 3.28
N ASP A 227 24.51 15.53 3.18
CA ASP A 227 24.53 14.10 3.54
C ASP A 227 24.12 13.86 4.99
N LYS A 228 24.53 14.75 5.92
CA LYS A 228 24.07 14.73 7.32
C LYS A 228 22.56 14.90 7.42
N GLY A 229 21.96 15.79 6.62
CA GLY A 229 20.51 15.99 6.58
C GLY A 229 19.77 14.74 6.07
N LYS A 230 20.28 14.12 5.00
CA LYS A 230 19.74 12.89 4.44
C LYS A 230 19.82 11.72 5.43
N LEU A 231 20.97 11.56 6.10
CA LEU A 231 21.15 10.55 7.16
C LEU A 231 20.18 10.75 8.32
N ASN A 232 20.03 11.99 8.82
CA ASN A 232 19.09 12.30 9.90
C ASN A 232 17.65 11.96 9.51
N PHE A 233 17.25 12.20 8.26
CA PHE A 233 15.92 11.84 7.78
C PHE A 233 15.71 10.32 7.73
N SER A 234 16.73 9.56 7.34
CA SER A 234 16.69 8.09 7.38
C SER A 234 16.59 7.54 8.80
N LEU A 235 17.34 8.11 9.75
CA LEU A 235 17.22 7.76 11.17
C LEU A 235 15.85 8.11 11.75
N ALA A 236 15.31 9.28 11.39
CA ALA A 236 13.96 9.67 11.78
C ALA A 236 12.92 8.69 11.21
N SER A 237 13.10 8.21 9.99
CA SER A 237 12.22 7.21 9.38
C SER A 237 12.25 5.88 10.12
N ILE A 238 13.43 5.41 10.57
CA ILE A 238 13.54 4.23 11.45
C ILE A 238 12.78 4.47 12.75
N ALA A 239 13.00 5.61 13.41
CA ALA A 239 12.33 5.95 14.65
C ALA A 239 10.79 6.03 14.47
N SER A 240 10.32 6.60 13.35
CA SER A 240 8.89 6.64 13.01
C SER A 240 8.32 5.24 12.78
N ALA A 241 9.03 4.35 12.08
CA ALA A 241 8.58 2.97 11.88
C ALA A 241 8.41 2.23 13.22
N VAL A 242 9.40 2.33 14.11
CA VAL A 242 9.33 1.75 15.46
C VAL A 242 8.20 2.39 16.27
N GLY A 243 8.07 3.71 16.25
CA GLY A 243 6.99 4.43 16.93
C GLY A 243 5.61 4.00 16.46
N LEU A 244 5.41 3.84 15.15
CA LEU A 244 4.16 3.31 14.59
C LEU A 244 3.91 1.87 15.02
N ALA A 245 4.93 1.01 15.01
CA ALA A 245 4.79 -0.38 15.47
C ALA A 245 4.32 -0.44 16.93
N VAL A 246 4.93 0.36 17.82
CA VAL A 246 4.56 0.45 19.23
C VAL A 246 3.16 1.03 19.39
N ALA A 247 2.85 2.14 18.70
CA ALA A 247 1.56 2.80 18.83
C ALA A 247 0.41 1.93 18.33
N VAL A 248 0.50 1.36 17.13
CA VAL A 248 -0.56 0.52 16.55
C VAL A 248 -0.73 -0.75 17.37
N THR A 249 0.35 -1.47 17.69
CA THR A 249 0.27 -2.72 18.47
C THR A 249 -0.22 -2.46 19.89
N GLY A 250 0.29 -1.41 20.54
CA GLY A 250 -0.08 -1.07 21.92
C GLY A 250 -1.53 -0.61 22.07
N THR A 251 -2.07 0.10 21.07
CA THR A 251 -3.47 0.57 21.10
C THR A 251 -4.48 -0.46 20.63
N THR A 252 -4.10 -1.36 19.72
CA THR A 252 -5.04 -2.32 19.10
C THR A 252 -4.87 -3.77 19.58
N GLY A 253 -3.76 -4.06 20.27
CA GLY A 253 -3.36 -5.41 20.66
C GLY A 253 -3.03 -6.33 19.48
N ASP A 254 -2.76 -5.80 18.29
CA ASP A 254 -2.44 -6.59 17.11
C ASP A 254 -0.92 -6.73 16.89
N PRO A 255 -0.33 -7.92 17.09
CA PRO A 255 1.10 -8.12 16.91
C PRO A 255 1.53 -8.19 15.43
N VAL A 256 0.59 -8.42 14.50
CA VAL A 256 0.92 -8.66 13.08
C VAL A 256 1.57 -7.42 12.47
N TYR A 257 1.03 -6.23 12.75
CA TYR A 257 1.60 -4.96 12.28
C TYR A 257 3.06 -4.79 12.72
N ALA A 258 3.36 -4.95 14.02
CA ALA A 258 4.73 -4.86 14.53
C ALA A 258 5.64 -5.95 13.94
N GLY A 259 5.14 -7.16 13.73
CA GLY A 259 5.88 -8.22 13.05
C GLY A 259 6.33 -7.83 11.64
N VAL A 260 5.47 -7.15 10.88
CA VAL A 260 5.82 -6.63 9.54
C VAL A 260 6.84 -5.50 9.62
N VAL A 261 6.70 -4.58 10.57
CA VAL A 261 7.70 -3.52 10.77
C VAL A 261 9.06 -4.14 11.13
N ALA A 262 9.07 -5.16 12.00
CA ALA A 262 10.29 -5.88 12.35
C ALA A 262 10.91 -6.58 11.13
N TRP A 263 10.10 -7.22 10.27
CA TRP A 263 10.54 -7.78 8.99
C TRP A 263 11.20 -6.73 8.10
N ALA A 264 10.56 -5.57 7.91
CA ALA A 264 11.08 -4.50 7.07
C ALA A 264 12.39 -3.91 7.62
N LEU A 265 12.47 -3.64 8.92
CA LEU A 265 13.68 -3.12 9.56
C LEU A 265 14.82 -4.13 9.55
N SER A 266 14.52 -5.43 9.69
CA SER A 266 15.52 -6.50 9.57
C SER A 266 16.14 -6.52 8.17
N ALA A 267 15.34 -6.25 7.13
CA ALA A 267 15.86 -6.14 5.78
C ALA A 267 16.76 -4.92 5.57
N VAL A 268 16.42 -3.79 6.18
CA VAL A 268 17.26 -2.58 6.16
C VAL A 268 18.59 -2.82 6.90
N ALA A 269 18.55 -3.53 8.03
CA ALA A 269 19.72 -3.84 8.84
C ALA A 269 20.60 -4.97 8.28
N SER A 270 20.07 -5.78 7.35
CA SER A 270 20.80 -6.92 6.79
C SER A 270 22.02 -6.49 5.96
N GLU A 271 23.00 -7.39 5.84
CA GLU A 271 24.20 -7.16 5.00
C GLU A 271 23.85 -6.79 3.56
N LYS A 272 22.85 -7.46 2.97
CA LYS A 272 22.35 -7.13 1.62
C LYS A 272 21.75 -5.72 1.57
N GLY A 273 20.99 -5.31 2.59
CA GLY A 273 20.49 -3.94 2.72
C GLY A 273 21.62 -2.90 2.81
N TRP A 274 22.65 -3.22 3.59
CA TRP A 274 23.86 -2.40 3.72
C TRP A 274 24.69 -2.33 2.43
N ALA A 275 24.86 -3.46 1.72
CA ALA A 275 25.53 -3.52 0.44
C ALA A 275 24.80 -2.65 -0.60
N LYS A 276 23.46 -2.75 -0.64
CA LYS A 276 22.60 -1.96 -1.51
C LYS A 276 22.71 -0.46 -1.22
N MET A 277 22.71 -0.05 0.06
CA MET A 277 22.91 1.34 0.47
C MET A 277 24.20 1.94 -0.08
N LYS A 278 25.30 1.18 -0.06
CA LYS A 278 26.62 1.62 -0.51
C LYS A 278 26.82 1.52 -2.04
N GLY A 279 25.80 1.07 -2.79
CA GLY A 279 25.93 0.73 -4.20
C GLY A 279 26.89 -0.44 -4.48
N ARG A 280 27.13 -1.29 -3.47
CA ARG A 280 28.16 -2.35 -3.47
C ARG A 280 27.63 -3.75 -3.83
N GLU A 281 26.35 -3.91 -4.15
CA GLU A 281 25.84 -5.21 -4.62
C GLU A 281 26.53 -5.73 -5.90
N ARG A 282 27.39 -4.92 -6.54
CA ARG A 282 28.12 -5.29 -7.77
C ARG A 282 29.63 -5.02 -7.72
N GLY A 283 30.21 -4.89 -6.52
CA GLY A 283 31.59 -4.40 -6.33
C GLY A 283 32.62 -5.39 -5.79
N GLU A 284 32.32 -6.68 -5.70
CA GLU A 284 33.30 -7.72 -5.33
C GLU A 284 33.12 -8.93 -6.25
N ASN A 285 33.80 -8.86 -7.40
CA ASN A 285 34.40 -9.97 -8.13
C ASN A 285 35.66 -9.44 -8.81
#